data_AF-A0A845S8Z5-F1
#
_entry.id   AF-A0A845S8Z5-F1
#
_cell.length_a   1.000
_cell.length_b   1.000
_cell.length_c   1.000
_cell.angle_alpha   90.00
_cell.angle_beta   90.00
_cell.angle_gamma   90.00
#
_symmetry.space_group_name_H-M   'P 1'
#
loop_
_entity.id
_entity.type
_entity.pdbx_description
1 polymer ?
#
loop_
_entity_poly.entity_id
_entity_poly.type
_entity_poly.pdbx_seq_one_letter_code
_entity_poly.pdbx_strand_id
1 'polypeptide(L)'
;EENFLLEKINEIREHYTTPARLRTVEQTMSLLAGTKGFVDKFFDNVKVNDENEQIKKNRLELLFLLCKTFDSFADFSKFEV
;
A
#
# COMPACT_ATOMS: atom_id res chain seq x y z
N GLU A 1 6.33 7.48 -12.01
CA GLU A 1 5.87 6.26 -11.28
C GLU A 1 5.13 6.57 -9.95
N GLU A 2 5.38 7.71 -9.29
CA GLU A 2 4.78 8.05 -7.98
C GLU A 2 3.23 8.11 -8.00
N ASN A 3 2.63 8.67 -9.06
CA ASN A 3 1.18 8.72 -9.21
C ASN A 3 0.52 7.33 -9.27
N PHE A 4 1.21 6.35 -9.85
CA PHE A 4 0.69 4.98 -9.96
C PHE A 4 0.66 4.30 -8.60
N LEU A 5 1.72 4.45 -7.80
CA LEU A 5 1.74 3.90 -6.44
C LEU A 5 0.67 4.58 -5.56
N LEU A 6 0.49 5.91 -5.70
CA LEU A 6 -0.56 6.65 -4.99
C LEU A 6 -1.97 6.18 -5.38
N GLU A 7 -2.23 5.94 -6.67
CA GLU A 7 -3.50 5.40 -7.15
C GLU A 7 -3.78 4.02 -6.54
N LYS A 8 -2.78 3.13 -6.53
CA LYS A 8 -2.91 1.81 -5.88
C LYS A 8 -3.13 1.88 -4.38
N ILE A 9 -2.47 2.81 -3.68
CA ILE A 9 -2.75 3.05 -2.26
C ILE A 9 -4.21 3.45 -2.05
N ASN A 10 -4.75 4.33 -2.92
CA ASN A 10 -6.13 4.78 -2.78
C ASN A 10 -7.16 3.69 -3.10
N GLU A 11 -6.93 2.85 -4.12
CA GLU A 11 -7.76 1.68 -4.40
C GLU A 11 -7.85 0.76 -3.17
N ILE A 12 -6.71 0.53 -2.51
CA ILE A 12 -6.65 -0.31 -1.31
C ILE A 12 -7.44 0.36 -0.17
N ARG A 13 -7.22 1.65 0.08
CA ARG A 13 -7.97 2.40 1.11
C ARG A 13 -9.48 2.32 0.86
N GLU A 14 -9.93 2.48 -0.37
CA GLU A 14 -11.34 2.41 -0.73
C GLU A 14 -11.94 1.03 -0.39
N HIS A 15 -11.23 -0.05 -0.74
CA HIS A 15 -11.63 -1.41 -0.36
C HIS A 15 -11.86 -1.53 1.15
N TYR A 16 -11.00 -0.93 1.97
CA TYR A 16 -11.11 -1.01 3.43
C TYR A 16 -12.04 0.03 4.08
N THR A 17 -12.45 1.07 3.35
CA THR A 17 -13.57 1.93 3.75
C THR A 17 -14.95 1.29 3.49
N THR A 18 -15.01 0.29 2.61
CA THR A 18 -16.23 -0.50 2.38
C THR A 18 -16.60 -1.29 3.65
N PRO A 19 -17.85 -1.30 4.13
CA PRO A 19 -18.23 -2.02 5.35
C PRO A 19 -17.76 -3.49 5.39
N ALA A 20 -17.26 -3.94 6.54
CA ALA A 20 -16.70 -5.30 6.70
C ALA A 20 -17.63 -6.42 6.23
N ARG A 21 -18.94 -6.26 6.44
CA ARG A 21 -19.99 -7.21 6.01
C ARG A 21 -20.11 -7.37 4.49
N LEU A 22 -19.52 -6.47 3.71
CA LEU A 22 -19.52 -6.49 2.24
C LEU A 22 -18.17 -6.95 1.67
N ARG A 23 -17.20 -7.31 2.52
CA ARG A 23 -15.87 -7.78 2.11
C ARG A 23 -15.77 -9.29 2.32
N THR A 24 -15.21 -9.98 1.34
CA THR A 24 -14.84 -11.40 1.48
C THR A 24 -13.36 -11.53 1.81
N VAL A 25 -13.00 -12.59 2.54
CA VAL A 25 -11.59 -12.89 2.86
C VAL A 25 -10.80 -13.10 1.58
N GLU A 26 -11.38 -13.76 0.58
CA GLU A 26 -10.76 -14.01 -0.72
C GLU A 26 -10.45 -12.70 -1.46
N GLN A 27 -11.38 -11.74 -1.50
CA GLN A 27 -11.12 -10.43 -2.13
C GLN A 27 -10.02 -9.67 -1.42
N THR A 28 -10.03 -9.67 -0.08
CA THR A 28 -8.98 -9.05 0.72
C THR A 28 -7.62 -9.71 0.48
N MET A 29 -7.54 -11.04 0.50
CA MET A 29 -6.29 -11.78 0.25
C MET A 29 -5.77 -11.57 -1.18
N SER A 30 -6.66 -11.55 -2.18
CA SER A 30 -6.30 -11.27 -3.57
C SER A 30 -5.74 -9.85 -3.74
N LEU A 31 -6.34 -8.87 -3.07
CA LEU A 31 -5.85 -7.49 -3.08
C LEU A 31 -4.46 -7.40 -2.46
N LEU A 32 -4.26 -8.02 -1.28
CA LEU A 32 -2.97 -8.08 -0.59
C LEU A 32 -1.90 -8.77 -1.44
N ALA A 33 -2.21 -9.91 -2.05
CA ALA A 33 -1.28 -10.63 -2.93
C ALA A 33 -0.88 -9.79 -4.16
N GLY A 34 -1.83 -9.03 -4.72
CA GLY A 34 -1.57 -8.11 -5.83
C GLY A 34 -0.64 -6.95 -5.49
N THR A 35 -0.46 -6.63 -4.21
CA THR A 35 0.35 -5.48 -3.80
C THR A 35 1.83 -5.61 -4.08
N LYS A 36 2.37 -6.82 -3.93
CA LYS A 36 3.78 -7.08 -4.20
C LYS A 36 4.20 -6.59 -5.59
N GLY A 37 3.39 -6.86 -6.61
CA GLY A 37 3.75 -6.54 -8.00
C GLY A 37 3.93 -5.05 -8.26
N PHE A 38 3.06 -4.18 -7.73
CA PHE A 38 3.20 -2.74 -7.93
C PHE A 38 4.27 -2.12 -7.01
N VAL A 39 4.50 -2.70 -5.83
CA VAL A 39 5.56 -2.27 -4.92
C VAL A 39 6.94 -2.59 -5.50
N ASP A 40 7.14 -3.81 -6.00
CA ASP A 40 8.38 -4.20 -6.69
C ASP A 40 8.65 -3.26 -7.87
N LYS A 41 7.65 -3.04 -8.72
CA LYS A 41 7.76 -2.12 -9.87
C LYS A 41 8.10 -0.69 -9.45
N PHE A 42 7.63 -0.21 -8.29
CA PHE A 42 8.04 1.09 -7.78
C PHE A 42 9.54 1.11 -7.46
N PHE A 43 10.05 0.12 -6.72
CA PHE A 43 11.48 0.07 -6.37
C PHE A 43 12.40 -0.19 -7.56
N ASP A 44 11.96 -0.94 -8.57
CA ASP A 44 12.72 -1.17 -9.80
C ASP A 44 12.96 0.12 -10.60
N ASN A 45 12.01 1.06 -10.53
CA ASN A 45 12.01 2.26 -11.37
C ASN A 45 12.30 3.55 -10.58
N VAL A 46 12.27 3.51 -9.24
CA VAL A 46 12.36 4.70 -8.39
C VAL A 46 13.50 4.59 -7.37
N LYS A 47 14.50 5.49 -7.48
CA LYS A 47 15.55 5.65 -6.47
C LYS A 47 15.01 6.43 -5.26
N VAL A 48 14.48 5.74 -4.25
CA VAL A 48 13.88 6.39 -3.06
C VAL A 48 14.83 7.39 -2.38
N ASN A 49 16.09 6.99 -2.17
CA ASN A 49 17.12 7.85 -1.60
C ASN A 49 17.75 8.74 -2.68
N ASP A 50 16.93 9.59 -3.28
CA ASP A 50 17.36 10.59 -4.24
C ASP A 50 18.30 11.61 -3.59
N GLU A 51 19.20 12.20 -4.39
CA GLU A 51 20.11 13.25 -3.91
C GLU A 51 19.35 14.57 -3.68
N ASN A 52 18.25 14.76 -4.40
CA ASN A 52 17.34 15.86 -4.13
C ASN A 52 16.48 15.54 -2.91
N GLU A 53 16.73 16.25 -1.80
CA GLU A 53 16.01 16.06 -0.53
C GLU A 53 14.49 16.23 -0.64
N GLN A 54 13.99 17.09 -1.54
CA GLN A 54 12.56 17.27 -1.74
C GLN A 54 11.93 16.04 -2.42
N ILE A 55 12.63 15.45 -3.38
CA ILE A 55 12.19 14.22 -4.07
C ILE A 55 12.24 13.04 -3.10
N LYS A 56 13.34 12.89 -2.36
CA LYS A 56 13.48 11.86 -1.31
C LYS A 56 12.39 11.97 -0.26
N LYS A 57 12.10 13.18 0.23
CA LYS A 57 11.00 13.41 1.19
C LYS A 57 9.66 12.96 0.64
N ASN A 58 9.31 13.36 -0.58
CA ASN A 58 8.05 12.94 -1.22
C ASN A 58 7.95 11.40 -1.28
N ARG A 59 8.98 10.73 -1.77
CA ARG A 59 9.00 9.25 -1.89
C ARG A 59 8.86 8.57 -0.54
N LEU A 60 9.50 9.08 0.51
CA LEU A 60 9.36 8.57 1.87
C LEU A 60 7.96 8.79 2.44
N GLU A 61 7.33 9.94 2.18
CA GLU A 61 5.94 10.19 2.56
C GLU A 61 4.97 9.22 1.85
N LEU A 62 5.24 8.92 0.58
CA LEU A 62 4.44 7.98 -0.21
C LEU A 62 4.55 6.54 0.30
N LEU A 63 5.77 6.10 0.65
CA LEU A 63 6.01 4.81 1.32
C LEU A 63 5.40 4.75 2.71
N PHE A 64 5.48 5.84 3.48
CA PHE A 64 4.84 5.93 4.78
C PHE A 64 3.32 5.77 4.65
N LEU A 65 2.70 6.43 3.67
CA LEU A 65 1.27 6.28 3.39
C LEU A 65 0.90 4.84 3.03
N LEU A 66 1.72 4.17 2.21
CA LEU A 66 1.55 2.74 1.91
C LEU A 66 1.56 1.90 3.18
N CYS A 67 2.57 2.04 4.04
CA CYS A 67 2.67 1.30 5.30
C CYS A 67 1.45 1.55 6.20
N LYS A 68 1.06 2.81 6.38
CA LYS A 68 -0.11 3.18 7.19
C LYS A 68 -1.41 2.61 6.63
N THR A 69 -1.48 2.45 5.31
CA THR A 69 -2.59 1.78 4.66
C THR A 69 -2.60 0.33 5.13
N PHE A 70 -1.50 -0.43 4.98
CA PHE A 70 -1.42 -1.81 5.50
C PHE A 70 -1.73 -1.99 6.98
N ASP A 71 -1.21 -1.12 7.84
CA ASP A 71 -1.48 -1.15 9.28
C ASP A 71 -2.98 -1.02 9.61
N SER A 72 -3.76 -0.36 8.74
CA SER A 72 -5.18 -0.06 9.00
C SER A 72 -6.12 -1.24 8.83
N PHE A 73 -5.68 -2.32 8.20
CA PHE A 73 -6.52 -3.50 7.95
C PHE A 73 -5.91 -4.82 8.38
N ALA A 74 -4.61 -4.83 8.68
CA ALA A 74 -3.92 -5.99 9.17
C ALA A 74 -3.75 -5.90 10.70
N ASP A 75 -4.87 -5.96 11.43
CA ASP A 75 -4.81 -6.22 12.88
C ASP A 75 -4.49 -7.69 13.10
N PHE A 76 -3.24 -8.06 12.87
CA PHE A 76 -2.72 -9.41 13.07
C PHE A 76 -2.75 -9.84 14.54
N SER A 77 -3.05 -8.94 15.49
CA SER A 77 -3.28 -9.33 16.88
C SER A 77 -4.48 -10.28 17.03
N LYS A 78 -5.34 -10.36 16.00
CA LYS A 78 -6.50 -11.27 15.94
C LYS A 78 -6.25 -12.52 15.09
N PHE A 79 -5.08 -12.64 14.46
CA PHE A 79 -4.68 -13.89 13.82
C PHE A 79 -4.15 -14.82 14.91
N GLU A 80 -4.98 -15.75 15.37
CA GLU A 80 -4.51 -16.91 16.14
C GLU A 80 -3.76 -17.86 15.19
N VAL A 81 -2.55 -18.26 15.59
CA VAL A 81 -1.70 -19.25 14.91
C VAL A 81 -1.93 -20.61 15.54
#